data_AF-A0A0Q4YVS9-F1
#
_entry.id   AF-A0A0Q4YVS9-F1
#
_cell.length_a   1.000
_cell.length_b   1.000
_cell.length_c   1.000
_cell.angle_alpha   90.00
_cell.angle_beta   90.00
_cell.angle_gamma   90.00
#
_symmetry.space_group_name_H-M   'P 1'
#
loop_
_entity.id
_entity.type
_entity.pdbx_description
1 polymer ?
#
loop_
_entity_poly.entity_id
_entity_poly.type
_entity_poly.pdbx_seq_one_letter_code
_entity_poly.pdbx_strand_id
1 'polypeptide(L)'
;MTSLIFSVSSPEGDGTYRMEATKTARGVRFTCTCPEGVAQEHCEHRIALLLGEVGHLASVDPAAVAALSALTRGSPLMHAVHRLAQAEAAEAEARADLARARQVLATILGG
;
A
#
# COMPACT_ATOMS: atom_id res chain seq x y z
N MET A 1 5.99 18.76 17.68
CA MET A 1 5.59 17.47 17.09
C MET A 1 5.54 17.65 15.58
N THR A 2 6.26 16.85 14.80
CA THR A 2 6.25 16.98 13.33
C THR A 2 5.19 16.04 12.78
N SER A 3 4.20 16.61 12.10
CA SER A 3 3.16 15.87 11.40
C SER A 3 3.26 16.16 9.91
N LEU A 4 3.16 15.12 9.08
CA LEU A 4 3.06 15.23 7.62
C LEU A 4 1.62 14.94 7.23
N ILE A 5 1.04 15.83 6.42
CA ILE A 5 -0.34 15.71 5.94
C ILE A 5 -0.29 15.43 4.45
N PHE A 6 -1.06 14.44 4.02
CA PHE A 6 -1.21 14.06 2.62
C PHE A 6 -2.69 14.10 2.25
N SER A 7 -2.97 14.57 1.05
CA SER A 7 -4.27 14.41 0.41
C SER A 7 -4.14 13.28 -0.60
N VAL A 8 -5.02 12.30 -0.53
CA VAL A 8 -5.02 11.14 -1.44
C VAL A 8 -6.40 11.03 -2.04
N SER A 9 -6.48 10.81 -3.35
CA SER A 9 -7.75 10.51 -4.02
C SER A 9 -7.60 9.14 -4.68
N SER A 10 -8.58 8.25 -4.48
CA SER A 10 -8.59 6.94 -5.14
C SER A 10 -8.99 7.06 -6.61
N PRO A 11 -8.43 6.23 -7.50
CA PRO A 11 -8.79 6.19 -8.91
C PRO A 11 -10.24 5.72 -9.15
N GLU A 12 -10.81 4.92 -8.25
CA GLU A 12 -12.17 4.38 -8.38
C GLU A 12 -13.28 5.30 -7.85
N GLY A 13 -12.92 6.44 -7.24
CA GLY A 13 -13.84 7.53 -6.91
C GLY A 13 -14.75 7.30 -5.71
N ASP A 14 -14.51 8.08 -4.64
CA ASP A 14 -15.55 8.72 -3.80
C ASP A 14 -14.93 9.73 -2.82
N GLY A 15 -14.03 10.57 -3.32
CA GLY A 15 -13.53 11.75 -2.60
C GLY A 15 -12.02 11.80 -2.36
N THR A 16 -11.58 12.92 -1.78
CA THR A 16 -10.20 13.13 -1.33
C THR A 16 -10.11 12.75 0.15
N TYR A 17 -9.33 11.72 0.44
CA TYR A 17 -9.01 11.30 1.79
C TYR A 17 -7.80 12.06 2.32
N ARG A 18 -7.83 12.37 3.61
CA ARG A 18 -6.71 12.99 4.31
C ARG A 18 -5.97 11.92 5.08
N MET A 19 -4.67 11.89 4.90
CA MET A 19 -3.76 11.08 5.68
C MET A 19 -2.85 11.94 6.52
N GLU A 20 -2.52 11.46 7.71
CA GLU A 20 -1.62 12.13 8.62
C GLU A 20 -0.60 11.13 9.16
N ALA A 21 0.67 11.47 9.02
CA ALA A 21 1.79 10.72 9.58
C ALA A 21 2.45 11.55 10.68
N THR A 22 2.30 11.09 11.91
CA THR A 22 2.90 11.75 13.08
C THR A 22 4.05 10.92 13.62
N LYS A 23 5.23 11.53 13.77
CA LYS A 23 6.35 10.88 14.47
C LYS A 23 6.05 10.80 15.97
N THR A 24 6.14 9.60 16.52
CA THR A 24 5.97 9.30 17.95
C THR A 24 7.25 8.70 18.53
N ALA A 25 7.33 8.56 19.85
CA ALA A 25 8.48 7.93 20.52
C ALA A 25 8.65 6.43 20.14
N ARG A 26 7.60 5.77 19.65
CA ARG A 26 7.61 4.34 19.27
C ARG A 26 7.69 4.10 17.76
N GLY A 27 7.87 5.15 16.96
CA GLY A 27 7.85 5.06 15.49
C GLY A 27 6.86 6.06 14.89
N VAL A 28 6.28 5.74 13.74
CA VAL A 28 5.34 6.62 13.03
C VAL A 28 3.91 6.13 13.22
N ARG A 29 3.02 7.02 13.63
CA ARG A 29 1.57 6.77 13.65
C ARG A 29 0.97 7.31 12.37
N PHE A 30 0.14 6.49 11.73
CA PHE A 30 -0.61 6.85 10.54
C PHE A 30 -2.10 6.90 10.83
N THR A 31 -2.77 7.92 10.32
CA THR A 31 -4.22 7.99 10.24
C THR A 31 -4.63 8.29 8.81
N CYS A 32 -5.82 7.85 8.42
CA CYS A 32 -6.40 8.07 7.10
C CYS A 32 -7.91 8.18 7.30
N THR A 33 -8.56 9.11 6.60
CA THR A 33 -10.00 9.33 6.68
C THR A 33 -10.80 8.44 5.72
N CYS A 34 -10.17 7.51 5.00
CA CYS A 34 -10.90 6.49 4.24
C CYS A 34 -11.65 5.51 5.17
N PRO A 35 -12.68 4.79 4.68
CA PRO A 35 -13.48 3.88 5.50
C PRO A 35 -12.64 2.85 6.27
N GLU A 36 -11.70 2.18 5.60
CA GLU A 36 -10.76 1.23 6.21
C GLU A 36 -9.87 1.91 7.25
N GLY A 37 -9.44 3.14 6.93
CA GLY A 37 -8.60 3.95 7.80
C GLY A 37 -9.29 4.34 9.11
N VAL A 38 -10.60 4.62 9.04
CA VAL A 38 -11.49 4.88 10.19
C VAL A 38 -11.76 3.59 10.97
N ALA A 39 -11.90 2.46 10.28
CA ALA A 39 -12.02 1.12 10.88
C ALA A 39 -10.71 0.61 11.52
N GLN A 40 -9.62 1.38 11.44
CA GLN A 40 -8.27 1.01 11.91
C GLN A 40 -7.66 -0.19 11.16
N GLU A 41 -8.13 -0.46 9.95
CA GLU A 41 -7.58 -1.46 9.07
C GLU A 41 -6.44 -0.88 8.21
N HIS A 42 -5.73 -1.76 7.50
CA HIS A 42 -4.80 -1.32 6.46
C HIS A 42 -5.61 -0.90 5.24
N CYS A 43 -5.23 0.20 4.61
CA CYS A 43 -5.89 0.67 3.39
C CYS A 43 -4.84 0.78 2.28
N GLU A 44 -5.30 0.60 1.04
CA GLU A 44 -4.47 0.71 -0.17
C GLU A 44 -3.69 2.03 -0.21
N HIS A 45 -4.29 3.15 0.23
CA HIS A 45 -3.65 4.47 0.24
C HIS A 45 -2.42 4.52 1.15
N ARG A 46 -2.51 3.92 2.35
CA ARG A 46 -1.39 3.88 3.31
C ARG A 46 -0.23 3.07 2.75
N ILE A 47 -0.53 1.94 2.13
CA ILE A 47 0.47 1.05 1.55
C ILE A 47 1.13 1.73 0.35
N ALA A 48 0.35 2.25 -0.60
CA ALA A 48 0.86 2.95 -1.77
C ALA A 48 1.75 4.14 -1.41
N LEU A 49 1.33 4.98 -0.45
CA LEU A 49 2.12 6.11 0.01
C LEU A 49 3.44 5.68 0.68
N LEU A 50 3.42 4.59 1.46
CA LEU A 50 4.63 4.04 2.11
C LEU A 50 5.60 3.41 1.11
N LEU A 51 5.08 2.80 0.04
CA LEU A 51 5.86 2.27 -1.07
C LEU A 51 6.33 3.36 -2.04
N GLY A 52 5.81 4.58 -1.93
CA GLY A 52 6.12 5.69 -2.85
C GLY A 52 5.41 5.56 -4.20
N GLU A 53 4.38 4.73 -4.29
CA GLU A 53 3.57 4.51 -5.49
C GLU A 53 2.53 5.63 -5.66
N VAL A 54 3.03 6.83 -5.95
CA VAL A 54 2.21 8.04 -6.15
C VAL A 54 1.29 7.96 -7.38
N GLY A 55 1.49 6.96 -8.26
CA GLY A 55 0.64 6.77 -9.45
C GLY A 55 -0.83 6.48 -9.12
N HIS A 56 -1.11 5.97 -7.92
CA HIS A 56 -2.47 5.71 -7.42
C HIS A 56 -3.05 6.89 -6.64
N LEU A 57 -2.33 8.02 -6.54
CA LEU A 57 -2.70 9.17 -5.70
C LEU A 57 -2.82 10.42 -6.58
N ALA A 58 -3.99 11.07 -6.61
CA ALA A 58 -4.25 12.17 -7.55
C ALA A 58 -3.40 13.45 -7.32
N SER A 59 -2.92 13.71 -6.10
CA SER A 59 -2.04 14.85 -5.81
C SER A 59 -1.33 14.67 -4.48
N VAL A 60 -0.01 14.52 -4.49
CA VAL A 60 0.80 14.41 -3.27
C VAL A 60 2.06 15.27 -3.40
N ASP A 61 2.40 16.00 -2.33
CA ASP A 61 3.67 16.73 -2.27
C ASP A 61 4.86 15.75 -2.24
N PRO A 62 5.71 15.74 -3.29
CA PRO A 62 6.86 14.84 -3.36
C PRO A 62 7.85 15.02 -2.20
N ALA A 63 7.98 16.25 -1.67
CA ALA A 63 8.85 16.51 -0.51
C ALA A 63 8.30 15.85 0.75
N ALA A 64 6.98 15.87 0.94
CA ALA A 64 6.32 15.18 2.03
C ALA A 64 6.47 13.65 1.90
N VAL A 65 6.39 13.08 0.68
CA VAL A 65 6.65 11.65 0.45
C VAL A 65 8.08 11.29 0.81
N ALA A 66 9.06 12.07 0.36
CA ALA A 66 10.46 11.84 0.70
C ALA A 66 10.73 11.93 2.22
N ALA A 67 10.12 12.92 2.88
CA ALA A 67 10.17 13.06 4.34
C ALA A 67 9.52 11.86 5.05
N LEU A 68 8.42 11.34 4.50
CA LEU A 68 7.77 10.15 5.02
C LEU A 68 8.67 8.92 4.92
N SER A 69 9.23 8.66 3.74
CA SER A 69 10.15 7.55 3.53
C SER A 69 11.38 7.65 4.45
N ALA A 70 11.88 8.86 4.72
CA ALA A 70 12.95 9.06 5.69
C ALA A 70 12.51 8.75 7.13
N LEU A 71 11.28 9.09 7.51
CA LEU A 71 10.73 8.83 8.84
C LEU A 71 10.45 7.35 9.09
N THR A 72 10.06 6.61 8.06
CA THR A 72 9.68 5.20 8.17
C THR A 72 10.81 4.24 7.84
N ARG A 73 11.94 4.74 7.29
CA ARG A 73 13.12 3.93 6.93
C ARG A 73 13.59 3.06 8.11
N GLY A 74 13.72 1.76 7.87
CA GLY A 74 14.19 0.80 8.89
C GLY A 74 13.20 0.54 10.03
N SER A 75 11.99 1.10 9.97
CA SER A 75 10.96 0.83 10.98
C SER A 75 10.34 -0.57 10.80
N PRO A 76 9.82 -1.18 11.88
CA PRO A 76 9.04 -2.42 11.79
C PRO A 76 7.85 -2.31 10.85
N LEU A 77 7.26 -1.11 10.73
CA LEU A 77 6.17 -0.84 9.79
C LEU A 77 6.61 -1.05 8.34
N MET A 78 7.73 -0.46 7.92
CA MET A 78 8.22 -0.65 6.55
C MET A 78 8.60 -2.11 6.28
N HIS A 79 9.14 -2.81 7.27
CA HIS A 79 9.41 -4.24 7.11
C HIS A 79 8.12 -5.03 6.87
N ALA A 80 7.05 -4.76 7.64
CA ALA A 80 5.76 -5.41 7.45
C ALA A 80 5.14 -5.08 6.07
N VAL A 81 5.21 -3.82 5.63
CA VAL A 81 4.72 -3.39 4.31
C VAL A 81 5.47 -4.10 3.18
N HIS A 82 6.80 -4.18 3.25
CA HIS A 82 7.57 -4.92 2.24
C HIS A 82 7.24 -6.40 2.23
N ARG A 83 7.02 -7.03 3.39
CA ARG A 83 6.61 -8.43 3.44
C ARG A 83 5.22 -8.66 2.84
N LEU A 84 4.28 -7.73 3.04
CA LEU A 84 2.96 -7.80 2.43
C LEU A 84 3.08 -7.74 0.90
N ALA A 85 3.77 -6.73 0.36
CA ALA A 85 3.98 -6.58 -1.08
C ALA A 85 4.66 -7.81 -1.70
N GLN A 86 5.64 -8.42 -1.00
CA GLN A 86 6.27 -9.66 -1.42
C GLN A 86 5.31 -10.84 -1.44
N ALA A 87 4.45 -10.96 -0.43
CA ALA A 87 3.45 -12.04 -0.35
C ALA A 87 2.40 -11.92 -1.46
N GLU A 88 1.93 -10.71 -1.75
CA GLU A 88 0.98 -10.43 -2.83
C GLU A 88 1.58 -10.75 -4.21
N ALA A 89 2.84 -10.39 -4.43
CA ALA A 89 3.55 -10.74 -5.67
C ALA A 89 3.69 -12.27 -5.83
N ALA A 90 4.05 -12.98 -4.76
CA ALA A 90 4.16 -14.44 -4.76
C ALA A 90 2.79 -15.12 -4.98
N GLU A 91 1.71 -14.58 -4.41
CA GLU A 91 0.35 -15.06 -4.66
C GLU A 91 -0.03 -14.90 -6.14
N ALA A 92 0.23 -13.72 -6.72
CA ALA A 92 -0.06 -13.44 -8.12
C ALA A 92 0.68 -14.40 -9.07
N GLU A 93 1.96 -14.67 -8.80
CA GLU A 93 2.75 -15.64 -9.53
C GLU A 93 2.19 -17.07 -9.40
N ALA A 94 1.95 -17.53 -8.17
CA ALA A 94 1.40 -18.86 -7.91
C ALA A 94 0.02 -19.06 -8.57
N ARG A 95 -0.82 -18.01 -8.58
CA ARG A 95 -2.12 -18.03 -9.27
C ARG A 95 -1.96 -18.15 -10.78
N ALA A 96 -0.96 -17.49 -11.37
CA ALA A 96 -0.65 -17.61 -12.79
C ALA A 96 -0.11 -19.02 -13.14
N ASP A 97 0.75 -19.60 -12.29
CA ASP A 97 1.21 -20.98 -12.43
C ASP A 97 0.07 -21.99 -12.38
N LEU A 98 -0.84 -21.83 -11.42
CA LEU A 98 -2.02 -22.69 -11.30
C LEU A 98 -2.90 -22.61 -12.55
N ALA A 99 -3.11 -21.41 -13.10
CA ALA A 99 -3.85 -21.21 -14.33
C ALA A 99 -3.16 -21.91 -15.52
N ARG A 100 -1.84 -21.77 -15.66
CA ARG A 100 -1.05 -22.47 -16.68
C ARG A 100 -1.15 -23.98 -16.55
N ALA A 101 -0.98 -24.53 -15.33
CA ALA A 101 -1.05 -25.96 -15.09
C ALA A 101 -2.43 -26.54 -15.43
N ARG A 102 -3.51 -25.83 -15.07
CA ARG A 102 -4.88 -26.21 -15.44
C ARG A 102 -5.09 -26.19 -16.95
N GLN A 103 -4.55 -25.19 -17.65
CA GLN A 103 -4.63 -25.12 -19.10
C GLN A 103 -3.89 -26.29 -19.77
N VAL A 104 -2.68 -26.60 -19.31
CA VAL A 104 -1.91 -27.77 -19.79
C VAL A 104 -2.69 -29.06 -19.58
N LEU A 105 -3.28 -29.27 -18.40
CA LEU A 105 -4.10 -30.45 -18.12
C LEU A 105 -5.33 -30.51 -19.03
N ALA A 106 -6.03 -29.39 -19.23
CA ALA A 106 -7.18 -29.33 -20.12
C ALA A 106 -6.80 -29.67 -21.57
N THR A 107 -5.62 -29.24 -22.04
CA THR A 107 -5.09 -29.59 -23.36
C THR A 107 -4.74 -31.08 -23.47
N ILE A 108 -4.14 -31.67 -22.42
CA ILE A 108 -3.78 -33.10 -22.41
C ILE A 108 -5.01 -34.00 -22.32
N LEU A 109 -6.03 -33.62 -21.54
CA LEU A 109 -7.22 -34.44 -21.29
C LEU A 109 -8.33 -34.23 -22.32
N GLY A 110 -8.41 -33.04 -22.92
CA GLY A 110 -9.38 -32.71 -23.96
C GLY A 110 -8.87 -32.94 -25.38
N GLY A 111 -7.61 -33.33 -25.53
CA GLY A 111 -6.99 -33.81 -26.76
C GLY A 111 -7.02 -35.33 -26.85
#